data_AF-A0A1W9VX45-F1
#
_entry.id   AF-A0A1W9VX45-F1
#
_cell.length_a   1.000
_cell.length_b   1.000
_cell.length_c   1.000
_cell.angle_alpha   90.00
_cell.angle_beta   90.00
_cell.angle_gamma   90.00
#
_symmetry.space_group_name_H-M   'P 1'
#
loop_
_entity.id
_entity.type
_entity.pdbx_description
1 polymer ?
#
loop_
_entity_poly.entity_id
_entity_poly.type
_entity_poly.pdbx_seq_one_letter_code
_entity_poly.pdbx_strand_id
1 'polypeptide(L)'
;MRKGLMLLVFSLILLPLVYAAPPQASAAEYGFDVRSGVSNNIPLNQDYDFHVHIFNSSNGVPIIENAGCYFHLYNVNGKHIYEGYDGEVSHDFDFGFDVDKGNFSRIGEFEYIIQCNNTESGGFISGNFHVTETGHPEKGGAVIVFLMILGLVAFFFLLWTLINTLEAFASLEINFKVISWSFAAYFTNLAYYYYLKMFMPMNLMLDLSFIGISAFGMTHLFLPLVGLIISWIKGGKVE
;
A
#
# COMPACT_ATOMS: atom_id res chain seq x y z
N MET A 1 25.25 28.63 -3.80
CA MET A 1 25.32 27.18 -3.47
C MET A 1 24.03 26.58 -2.92
N ARG A 2 23.29 27.20 -1.98
CA ARG A 2 22.08 26.59 -1.37
C ARG A 2 20.94 26.20 -2.34
N LYS A 3 20.70 26.97 -3.41
CA LYS A 3 19.61 26.69 -4.38
C LYS A 3 19.88 25.47 -5.27
N GLY A 4 21.15 25.20 -5.60
CA GLY A 4 21.53 24.05 -6.45
C GLY A 4 21.39 22.71 -5.74
N LEU A 5 21.73 22.67 -4.45
CA LEU A 5 21.56 21.47 -3.62
C LEU A 5 20.06 21.11 -3.48
N MET A 6 19.19 22.11 -3.30
CA MET A 6 17.75 21.89 -3.17
C MET A 6 17.14 21.29 -4.45
N LEU A 7 17.55 21.78 -5.62
CA LEU A 7 17.12 21.26 -6.93
C LEU A 7 17.60 19.83 -7.19
N LEU A 8 18.83 19.50 -6.77
CA LEU A 8 19.39 18.16 -6.91
C LEU A 8 18.67 17.15 -6.00
N VAL A 9 18.37 17.53 -4.76
CA VAL A 9 17.58 16.71 -3.83
C VAL A 9 16.16 16.50 -4.38
N PHE A 10 15.52 17.54 -4.92
CA PHE A 10 14.20 17.42 -5.53
C PHE A 10 14.19 16.53 -6.78
N SER A 11 15.24 16.60 -7.60
CA SER A 11 15.41 15.74 -8.78
C SER A 11 15.64 14.26 -8.42
N LEU A 12 16.29 13.97 -7.31
CA LEU A 12 16.51 12.61 -6.81
C LEU A 12 15.22 11.97 -6.28
N ILE A 13 14.28 12.78 -5.76
CA ILE A 13 12.96 12.31 -5.29
C ILE A 13 12.02 12.00 -6.46
N LEU A 14 12.25 12.60 -7.63
CA LEU A 14 11.38 12.47 -8.80
C LEU A 14 11.76 11.34 -9.77
N LEU A 15 12.80 10.55 -9.50
CA LEU A 15 13.12 9.40 -10.36
C LEU A 15 12.06 8.30 -10.14
N PRO A 16 11.14 8.06 -11.09
CA PRO A 16 10.19 6.99 -10.94
C PRO A 16 10.95 5.66 -10.99
N LEU A 17 10.67 4.79 -10.03
CA LEU A 17 11.04 3.38 -10.08
C LEU A 17 10.27 2.77 -11.25
N VAL A 18 10.87 2.76 -12.45
CA VAL A 18 10.30 2.12 -13.63
C VAL A 18 10.21 0.63 -13.34
N TYR A 19 9.00 0.15 -13.08
CA TYR A 19 8.72 -1.27 -12.91
C TYR A 19 8.59 -1.89 -14.31
N ALA A 20 9.48 -2.82 -14.67
CA ALA A 20 9.38 -3.53 -15.94
C ALA A 20 8.18 -4.49 -15.91
N ALA A 21 7.27 -4.39 -16.88
CA ALA A 21 6.17 -5.33 -17.02
C ALA A 21 6.72 -6.71 -17.47
N PRO A 22 6.22 -7.83 -16.90
CA PRO A 22 6.63 -9.16 -17.31
C PRO A 22 6.19 -9.46 -18.76
N PRO A 23 6.96 -10.27 -19.52
CA PRO A 23 6.59 -10.65 -20.87
C PRO A 23 5.31 -11.50 -20.88
N GLN A 24 4.38 -11.20 -21.78
CA GLN A 24 3.21 -12.05 -22.02
C GLN A 24 3.62 -13.26 -22.87
N ALA A 25 3.33 -14.47 -22.38
CA ALA A 25 3.52 -15.70 -23.15
C ALA A 25 2.42 -15.83 -24.22
N SER A 26 2.80 -16.19 -25.45
CA SER A 26 1.90 -16.40 -26.58
C SER A 26 1.06 -17.67 -26.40
N ALA A 27 -0.25 -17.59 -26.61
CA ALA A 27 -1.16 -18.74 -26.58
C ALA A 27 -0.84 -19.75 -27.71
N ALA A 28 -0.94 -21.04 -27.40
CA ALA A 28 -0.88 -22.11 -28.40
C ALA A 28 -2.12 -22.09 -29.32
N GLU A 29 -1.93 -22.43 -30.59
CA GLU A 29 -2.93 -22.33 -31.67
C GLU A 29 -4.18 -23.22 -31.47
N TYR A 30 -4.08 -24.24 -30.62
CA TYR A 30 -5.19 -25.12 -30.20
C TYR A 30 -5.03 -25.51 -28.72
N GLY A 31 -6.11 -25.44 -27.94
CA GLY A 31 -6.14 -25.87 -26.55
C GLY A 31 -7.11 -25.10 -25.66
N PHE A 32 -6.88 -25.18 -24.36
CA PHE A 32 -7.62 -24.41 -23.37
C PHE A 32 -6.86 -23.12 -23.00
N ASP A 33 -7.55 -21.97 -23.06
CA ASP A 33 -7.12 -20.73 -22.39
C ASP A 33 -7.65 -20.78 -20.96
N VAL A 34 -6.76 -21.09 -20.01
CA VAL A 34 -7.08 -21.23 -18.59
C VAL A 34 -6.79 -19.92 -17.89
N ARG A 35 -7.81 -19.35 -17.24
CA ARG A 35 -7.69 -18.10 -16.49
C ARG A 35 -8.10 -18.34 -15.04
N SER A 36 -7.41 -17.69 -14.12
CA SER A 36 -7.77 -17.73 -12.71
C SER A 36 -7.80 -16.32 -12.12
N GLY A 37 -8.77 -16.09 -11.25
CA GLY A 37 -8.97 -14.84 -10.52
C GLY A 37 -8.21 -14.78 -9.19
N VAL A 38 -7.09 -15.50 -9.05
CA VAL A 38 -6.34 -15.54 -7.79
C VAL A 38 -5.94 -14.14 -7.38
N SER A 39 -6.31 -13.75 -6.15
CA SER A 39 -5.81 -12.51 -5.56
C SER A 39 -4.30 -12.56 -5.43
N ASN A 40 -3.60 -11.49 -5.80
CA ASN A 40 -2.16 -11.36 -5.58
C ASN A 40 -1.77 -11.51 -4.10
N ASN A 41 -2.73 -11.30 -3.17
CA ASN A 41 -2.49 -11.43 -1.74
C ASN A 41 -3.63 -12.20 -1.06
N ILE A 42 -3.28 -13.14 -0.20
CA ILE A 42 -4.21 -13.98 0.56
C ILE A 42 -3.92 -13.83 2.06
N PRO A 43 -4.94 -13.71 2.93
CA PRO A 43 -4.73 -13.60 4.37
C PRO A 43 -4.22 -14.91 4.98
N LEU A 44 -3.29 -14.79 5.91
CA LEU A 44 -2.73 -15.89 6.69
C LEU A 44 -3.83 -16.59 7.50
N ASN A 45 -3.78 -17.92 7.57
CA ASN A 45 -4.70 -18.75 8.35
C ASN A 45 -6.20 -18.54 8.03
N GLN A 46 -6.54 -18.26 6.77
CA GLN A 46 -7.93 -18.25 6.30
C GLN A 46 -8.13 -19.25 5.17
N ASP A 47 -9.31 -19.86 5.12
CA ASP A 47 -9.69 -20.72 4.00
C ASP A 47 -9.82 -19.84 2.74
N TYR A 48 -9.49 -20.39 1.58
CA TYR A 48 -9.55 -19.64 0.32
C TYR A 48 -10.10 -20.52 -0.79
N ASP A 49 -11.06 -19.97 -1.53
CA ASP A 49 -11.67 -20.63 -2.69
C ASP A 49 -11.04 -20.09 -3.98
N PHE A 50 -10.42 -20.99 -4.75
CA PHE A 50 -9.83 -20.66 -6.04
C PHE A 50 -10.80 -20.96 -7.16
N HIS A 51 -11.12 -19.93 -7.94
CA HIS A 51 -11.96 -20.07 -9.13
C HIS A 51 -11.12 -20.08 -10.41
N VAL A 52 -11.49 -20.98 -11.32
CA VAL A 52 -10.84 -21.17 -12.62
C VAL A 52 -11.88 -21.13 -13.72
N HIS A 53 -11.59 -20.37 -14.76
CA HIS A 53 -12.35 -20.32 -16.01
C HIS A 53 -11.55 -20.95 -17.14
N ILE A 54 -12.22 -21.78 -17.93
CA ILE A 54 -11.64 -22.41 -19.10
C ILE A 54 -12.35 -21.88 -20.34
N PHE A 55 -11.58 -21.39 -21.30
CA PHE A 55 -12.08 -21.01 -22.62
C PHE A 55 -11.43 -21.85 -23.70
N ASN A 56 -12.13 -22.13 -24.78
CA ASN A 56 -11.52 -22.68 -25.99
C ASN A 56 -10.64 -21.60 -26.63
N SER A 57 -9.34 -21.87 -26.80
CA SER A 57 -8.38 -20.85 -27.27
C SER A 57 -8.66 -20.38 -28.70
N SER A 58 -9.33 -21.19 -29.52
CA SER A 58 -9.63 -20.89 -30.93
C SER A 58 -10.83 -19.95 -31.10
N ASN A 59 -11.83 -20.00 -30.23
CA ASN A 59 -13.08 -19.23 -30.39
C ASN A 59 -13.53 -18.44 -29.15
N GLY A 60 -12.86 -18.60 -28.00
CA GLY A 60 -13.17 -17.90 -26.75
C GLY A 60 -14.45 -18.37 -26.05
N VAL A 61 -15.09 -19.44 -26.50
CA VAL A 61 -16.29 -20.00 -25.87
C VAL A 61 -15.91 -20.69 -24.55
N PRO A 62 -16.63 -20.45 -23.43
CA PRO A 62 -16.36 -21.11 -22.16
C PRO A 62 -16.61 -22.62 -22.26
N ILE A 63 -15.75 -23.40 -21.62
CA ILE A 63 -15.86 -24.86 -21.55
C ILE A 63 -16.46 -25.23 -20.19
N ILE A 64 -17.74 -25.57 -20.19
CA ILE A 64 -18.50 -25.86 -18.96
C ILE A 64 -18.77 -27.35 -18.71
N GLU A 65 -18.43 -28.21 -19.68
CA GLU A 65 -18.64 -29.66 -19.59
C GLU A 65 -17.46 -30.40 -20.21
N ASN A 66 -17.28 -31.66 -19.81
CA ASN A 66 -16.27 -32.56 -20.34
C ASN A 66 -14.83 -32.07 -20.18
N ALA A 67 -14.53 -31.23 -19.18
CA ALA A 67 -13.19 -30.85 -18.79
C ALA A 67 -13.01 -31.10 -17.29
N GLY A 68 -11.79 -31.42 -16.88
CA GLY A 68 -11.42 -31.47 -15.47
C GLY A 68 -10.14 -30.69 -15.24
N CYS A 69 -10.03 -30.09 -14.06
CA CYS A 69 -8.89 -29.29 -13.64
C CYS A 69 -8.23 -29.89 -12.40
N TYR A 70 -6.91 -29.97 -12.43
CA TYR A 70 -6.05 -30.26 -11.29
C TYR A 70 -5.43 -28.96 -10.79
N PHE A 71 -5.52 -28.73 -9.49
CA PHE A 71 -4.89 -27.60 -8.81
C PHE A 71 -3.78 -28.12 -7.91
N HIS A 72 -2.56 -27.63 -8.13
CA HIS A 72 -1.39 -27.93 -7.32
C HIS A 72 -0.92 -26.66 -6.63
N LEU A 73 -0.71 -26.74 -5.32
CA LEU A 73 -0.21 -25.63 -4.50
C LEU A 73 1.14 -25.97 -3.89
N TYR A 74 2.07 -25.02 -3.99
CA TYR A 74 3.42 -25.12 -3.46
C TYR A 74 3.67 -23.99 -2.45
N ASN A 75 4.30 -24.33 -1.34
CA ASN A 75 4.64 -23.35 -0.32
C ASN A 75 5.89 -22.53 -0.67
N VAL A 76 6.25 -21.62 0.23
CA VAL A 76 7.44 -20.74 0.17
C VAL A 76 8.79 -21.44 -0.05
N ASN A 77 8.87 -22.77 0.11
CA ASN A 77 10.08 -23.56 -0.14
C ASN A 77 9.96 -24.43 -1.42
N GLY A 78 8.93 -24.22 -2.24
CA GLY A 78 8.63 -25.04 -3.41
C GLY A 78 8.10 -26.45 -3.08
N LYS A 79 7.70 -26.71 -1.84
CA LYS A 79 7.12 -28.02 -1.47
C LYS A 79 5.64 -28.04 -1.83
N HIS A 80 5.21 -29.07 -2.55
CA HIS A 80 3.80 -29.36 -2.81
C HIS A 80 3.06 -29.62 -1.48
N ILE A 81 2.04 -28.82 -1.19
CA ILE A 81 1.27 -28.87 0.06
C ILE A 81 -0.20 -29.24 -0.13
N TYR A 82 -0.76 -29.02 -1.32
CA TYR A 82 -2.15 -29.33 -1.61
C TYR A 82 -2.34 -29.70 -3.08
N GLU A 83 -3.20 -30.68 -3.31
CA GLU A 83 -3.66 -31.13 -4.62
C GLU A 83 -5.18 -31.25 -4.60
N GLY A 84 -5.85 -30.64 -5.57
CA GLY A 84 -7.30 -30.73 -5.76
C GLY A 84 -7.63 -31.13 -7.18
N TYR A 85 -8.77 -31.79 -7.36
CA TYR A 85 -9.36 -32.08 -8.67
C TYR A 85 -10.81 -31.64 -8.66
N ASP A 86 -11.21 -30.90 -9.69
CA ASP A 86 -12.59 -30.57 -9.96
C ASP A 86 -12.94 -30.90 -11.41
N GLY A 87 -14.00 -31.69 -11.58
CA GLY A 87 -14.52 -32.12 -12.87
C GLY A 87 -15.96 -31.65 -13.12
N GLU A 88 -16.55 -30.93 -12.17
CA GLU A 88 -17.92 -30.45 -12.24
C GLU A 88 -17.92 -28.92 -12.12
N VAL A 89 -18.60 -28.25 -13.03
CA VAL A 89 -18.66 -26.78 -12.98
C VAL A 89 -19.56 -26.31 -11.86
N SER A 90 -19.00 -25.46 -11.00
CA SER A 90 -19.69 -24.68 -9.98
C SER A 90 -20.06 -23.29 -10.51
N HIS A 91 -21.10 -22.67 -9.96
CA HIS A 91 -21.49 -21.28 -10.25
C HIS A 91 -21.51 -20.91 -11.75
N ASP A 92 -22.17 -21.75 -12.55
CA ASP A 92 -22.37 -21.64 -14.01
C ASP A 92 -21.11 -21.84 -14.89
N PHE A 93 -19.94 -21.31 -14.52
CA PHE A 93 -18.74 -21.31 -15.38
C PHE A 93 -17.41 -21.60 -14.68
N ASP A 94 -17.43 -21.92 -13.38
CA ASP A 94 -16.24 -21.88 -12.53
C ASP A 94 -15.89 -23.28 -11.99
N PHE A 95 -14.64 -23.71 -12.17
CA PHE A 95 -14.10 -24.83 -11.39
C PHE A 95 -13.57 -24.27 -10.07
N GLY A 96 -14.00 -24.87 -8.95
CA GLY A 96 -13.76 -24.36 -7.60
C GLY A 96 -12.79 -25.26 -6.81
N PHE A 97 -11.88 -24.65 -6.07
CA PHE A 97 -10.96 -25.38 -5.19
C PHE A 97 -10.93 -24.73 -3.80
N ASP A 98 -11.61 -25.37 -2.86
CA ASP A 98 -11.55 -25.00 -1.44
C ASP A 98 -10.23 -25.44 -0.82
N VAL A 99 -9.37 -24.49 -0.47
CA VAL A 99 -8.09 -24.76 0.20
C VAL A 99 -8.17 -24.33 1.67
N ASP A 100 -8.03 -25.31 2.55
CA ASP A 100 -8.02 -25.09 4.00
C ASP A 100 -6.89 -24.14 4.44
N LYS A 101 -7.19 -23.29 5.42
CA LYS A 101 -6.27 -22.36 6.08
C LYS A 101 -4.96 -22.96 6.57
N GLY A 102 -4.92 -24.27 6.85
CA GLY A 102 -3.72 -24.97 7.30
C GLY A 102 -2.58 -24.89 6.28
N ASN A 103 -2.91 -24.75 4.99
CA ASN A 103 -1.96 -24.57 3.90
C ASN A 103 -1.33 -23.17 3.90
N PHE A 104 -2.01 -22.17 4.47
CA PHE A 104 -1.58 -20.78 4.54
C PHE A 104 -1.07 -20.40 5.94
N SER A 105 -0.24 -21.25 6.53
CA SER A 105 0.30 -21.07 7.89
C SER A 105 1.60 -20.25 7.95
N ARG A 106 2.14 -19.82 6.80
CA ARG A 106 3.36 -19.02 6.71
C ARG A 106 3.16 -17.84 5.76
N ILE A 107 3.72 -16.70 6.14
CA ILE A 107 3.83 -15.52 5.27
C ILE A 107 4.87 -15.81 4.20
N GLY A 108 4.60 -15.38 2.97
CA GLY A 108 5.55 -15.49 1.87
C GLY A 108 4.89 -15.75 0.53
N GLU A 109 5.72 -15.97 -0.49
CA GLU A 109 5.28 -16.25 -1.85
C GLU A 109 4.95 -17.74 -2.00
N PHE A 110 3.73 -18.02 -2.46
CA PHE A 110 3.24 -19.35 -2.78
C PHE A 110 3.08 -19.45 -4.29
N GLU A 111 3.28 -20.63 -4.84
CA GLU A 111 3.13 -20.90 -6.26
C GLU A 111 1.99 -21.87 -6.47
N TYR A 112 1.24 -21.69 -7.55
CA TYR A 112 0.20 -22.61 -7.96
C TYR A 112 0.36 -23.01 -9.41
N ILE A 113 -0.12 -24.19 -9.74
CA ILE A 113 -0.26 -24.69 -11.11
C ILE A 113 -1.68 -25.23 -11.23
N ILE A 114 -2.41 -24.73 -12.21
CA ILE A 114 -3.71 -25.25 -12.61
C ILE A 114 -3.53 -25.89 -13.98
N GLN A 115 -3.83 -27.18 -14.08
CA GLN A 115 -3.83 -27.91 -15.33
C GLN A 115 -5.25 -28.38 -15.62
N CYS A 116 -5.80 -27.99 -16.76
CA CYS A 116 -7.13 -28.42 -17.18
C CYS A 116 -7.03 -29.19 -18.49
N ASN A 117 -7.75 -30.30 -18.59
CA ASN A 117 -7.76 -31.10 -19.80
C ASN A 117 -9.07 -31.87 -19.98
N ASN A 118 -9.26 -32.32 -21.22
CA ASN A 118 -10.23 -33.35 -21.57
C ASN A 118 -9.53 -34.47 -22.36
N THR A 119 -10.28 -35.27 -23.10
CA THR A 119 -9.74 -36.37 -23.92
C THR A 119 -8.94 -35.90 -25.13
N GLU A 120 -9.16 -34.69 -25.61
CA GLU A 120 -8.64 -34.20 -26.91
C GLU A 120 -7.74 -32.97 -26.79
N SER A 121 -7.79 -32.24 -25.68
CA SER A 121 -7.18 -30.93 -25.51
C SER A 121 -6.86 -30.65 -24.05
N GLY A 122 -6.00 -29.67 -23.81
CA GLY A 122 -5.71 -29.18 -22.47
C GLY A 122 -5.02 -27.83 -22.49
N GLY A 123 -4.74 -27.34 -21.30
CA GLY A 123 -4.05 -26.10 -21.05
C GLY A 123 -3.63 -26.04 -19.58
N PHE A 124 -2.73 -25.13 -19.27
CA PHE A 124 -2.34 -24.87 -17.89
C PHE A 124 -2.03 -23.40 -17.69
N ILE A 125 -2.17 -22.96 -16.45
CA ILE A 125 -1.67 -21.67 -15.98
C ILE A 125 -0.89 -21.92 -14.70
N SER A 126 0.21 -21.17 -14.52
CA SER A 126 0.95 -21.14 -13.29
C SER A 126 1.12 -19.70 -12.85
N GLY A 127 1.12 -19.47 -11.55
CA GLY A 127 1.33 -18.16 -10.99
C GLY A 127 1.80 -18.23 -9.56
N ASN A 128 1.93 -17.06 -8.97
CA ASN A 128 2.24 -16.90 -7.56
C ASN A 128 1.25 -15.95 -6.92
N PHE A 129 1.15 -16.04 -5.59
CA PHE A 129 0.48 -15.06 -4.75
C PHE A 129 1.23 -14.97 -3.43
N HIS A 130 1.01 -13.86 -2.72
CA HIS A 130 1.68 -13.60 -1.46
C HIS A 130 0.72 -13.80 -0.29
N VAL A 131 1.04 -14.71 0.62
CA VAL A 131 0.28 -14.85 1.86
C VAL A 131 0.76 -13.78 2.84
N THR A 132 -0.14 -12.91 3.30
CA THR A 132 0.15 -11.81 4.24
C THR A 132 -0.72 -11.90 5.47
N GLU A 133 -0.37 -11.20 6.56
CA GLU A 133 -1.19 -11.22 7.78
C GLU A 133 -2.64 -10.75 7.56
N THR A 134 -2.89 -9.92 6.53
CA THR A 134 -4.17 -9.22 6.34
C THR A 134 -4.83 -9.45 4.98
N GLY A 135 -4.17 -10.15 4.04
CA GLY A 135 -4.63 -10.26 2.66
C GLY A 135 -4.42 -8.99 1.82
N HIS A 136 -3.74 -7.99 2.36
CA HIS A 136 -3.30 -6.81 1.63
C HIS A 136 -1.82 -6.91 1.26
N PRO A 137 -1.39 -6.27 0.16
CA PRO A 137 0.02 -6.23 -0.21
C PRO A 137 0.86 -5.65 0.91
N GLU A 138 1.93 -6.35 1.28
CA GLU A 138 2.94 -5.79 2.16
C GLU A 138 3.46 -4.51 1.52
N LYS A 139 3.35 -3.40 2.25
CA LYS A 139 3.87 -2.13 1.77
C LYS A 139 5.37 -2.28 1.72
N GLY A 140 5.95 -2.22 0.52
CA GLY A 140 7.38 -2.43 0.34
C GLY A 140 8.18 -1.59 1.33
N GLY A 141 9.23 -2.17 1.91
CA GLY A 141 10.01 -1.52 2.96
C GLY A 141 10.50 -0.12 2.59
N ALA A 142 10.75 0.13 1.30
CA ALA A 142 11.10 1.44 0.77
C ALA A 142 10.01 2.51 1.01
N VAL A 143 8.73 2.17 0.87
CA VAL A 143 7.61 3.09 1.12
C VAL A 143 7.54 3.44 2.60
N ILE A 144 7.71 2.45 3.48
CA ILE A 144 7.72 2.66 4.93
C ILE A 144 8.90 3.58 5.31
N VAL A 145 10.11 3.29 4.82
CA VAL A 145 11.30 4.12 5.07
C VAL A 145 11.11 5.54 4.56
N PHE A 146 10.58 5.71 3.35
CA PHE A 146 10.28 7.02 2.80
C PHE A 146 9.29 7.80 3.68
N LEU A 147 8.25 7.14 4.18
CA LEU A 147 7.29 7.75 5.10
C LEU A 147 7.95 8.15 6.42
N MET A 148 8.82 7.31 6.98
CA MET A 148 9.57 7.64 8.20
C MET A 148 10.43 8.89 8.01
N ILE A 149 11.13 9.01 6.87
CA ILE A 149 11.94 10.18 6.53
C ILE A 149 11.05 11.43 6.40
N LEU A 150 9.91 11.32 5.71
CA LEU A 150 8.96 12.42 5.56
C LEU A 150 8.42 12.90 6.93
N GLY A 151 8.08 11.97 7.82
CA GLY A 151 7.64 12.30 9.18
C GLY A 151 8.73 13.00 9.99
N LEU A 152 9.97 12.55 9.89
CA LEU A 152 11.11 13.17 10.56
C LEU A 152 11.35 14.60 10.06
N VAL A 153 11.24 14.85 8.75
CA VAL A 153 11.30 16.19 8.17
C VAL A 153 10.15 17.07 8.67
N ALA A 154 8.92 16.56 8.69
CA ALA A 154 7.75 17.28 9.21
C ALA A 154 7.88 17.62 10.70
N PHE A 155 8.49 16.73 11.49
CA PHE A 155 8.78 16.94 12.90
C PHE A 155 9.85 18.02 13.13
N PHE A 156 10.97 17.97 12.42
CA PHE A 156 11.99 19.02 12.52
C PHE A 156 11.47 20.38 12.06
N PHE A 157 10.62 20.40 11.04
CA PHE A 157 9.97 21.62 10.60
C PHE A 157 9.08 22.22 11.71
N LEU A 158 8.28 21.39 12.41
CA LEU A 158 7.50 21.81 13.58
C LEU A 158 8.37 22.37 14.70
N LEU A 159 9.46 21.69 15.06
CA LEU A 159 10.35 22.17 16.12
C LEU A 159 10.97 23.53 15.76
N TRP A 160 11.36 23.70 14.49
CA TRP A 160 11.89 24.97 14.02
C TRP A 160 10.83 26.08 14.08
N THR A 161 9.59 25.84 13.63
CA THR A 161 8.51 26.83 13.73
C THR A 161 8.12 27.12 15.16
N LEU A 162 8.17 26.13 16.07
CA LEU A 162 7.94 26.30 17.50
C LEU A 162 8.94 27.31 18.09
N ILE A 163 10.24 27.09 17.87
CA ILE A 163 11.29 27.96 18.42
C ILE A 163 11.10 29.40 17.93
N ASN A 164 10.91 29.60 16.62
CA ASN A 164 10.69 30.93 16.05
C ASN A 164 9.42 31.60 16.59
N THR A 165 8.36 30.82 16.82
CA THR A 165 7.10 31.33 17.39
C THR A 165 7.29 31.76 18.83
N LEU A 166 7.99 30.96 19.64
CA LEU A 166 8.28 31.30 21.03
C LEU A 166 9.18 32.53 21.13
N GLU A 167 10.19 32.66 20.27
CA GLU A 167 11.05 33.85 20.19
C GLU A 167 10.24 35.10 19.85
N ALA A 168 9.44 35.06 18.77
CA ALA A 168 8.60 36.17 18.35
C ALA A 168 7.52 36.52 19.40
N PHE A 169 7.00 35.52 20.12
CA PHE A 169 6.05 35.72 21.20
C PHE A 169 6.71 36.42 22.40
N ALA A 170 7.94 36.01 22.75
CA ALA A 170 8.69 36.61 23.85
C ALA A 170 9.11 38.06 23.56
N SER A 171 9.48 38.38 22.31
CA SER A 171 9.77 39.75 21.88
C SER A 171 8.52 40.59 21.62
N LEU A 172 7.33 39.96 21.58
CA LEU A 172 6.05 40.56 21.18
C LEU A 172 6.04 41.08 19.72
N GLU A 173 6.93 40.56 18.89
CA GLU A 173 7.07 40.87 17.46
C GLU A 173 6.41 39.79 16.59
N ILE A 174 5.21 39.35 16.98
CA ILE A 174 4.43 38.39 16.19
C ILE A 174 3.85 39.10 14.97
N ASN A 175 4.32 38.69 13.79
CA ASN A 175 3.83 39.16 12.50
C ASN A 175 3.06 38.05 11.74
N PHE A 176 2.40 38.43 10.65
CA PHE A 176 1.62 37.49 9.83
C PHE A 176 2.45 36.35 9.25
N LYS A 177 3.74 36.57 9.02
CA LYS A 177 4.66 35.56 8.50
C LYS A 177 4.86 34.43 9.53
N VAL A 178 5.10 34.74 10.80
CA VAL A 178 5.27 33.74 11.88
C VAL A 178 3.99 32.90 12.04
N ILE A 179 2.83 33.56 12.02
CA ILE A 179 1.53 32.87 12.11
C ILE A 179 1.34 31.93 10.92
N SER A 180 1.61 32.41 9.71
CA SER A 180 1.45 31.62 8.48
C SER A 180 2.34 30.38 8.49
N TRP A 181 3.60 30.50 8.91
CA TRP A 181 4.51 29.36 9.04
C TRP A 181 4.05 28.37 10.12
N SER A 182 3.54 28.86 11.24
CA SER A 182 3.02 28.01 12.31
C SER A 182 1.82 27.19 11.86
N PHE A 183 0.88 27.84 11.16
CA PHE A 183 -0.31 27.19 10.61
C PHE A 183 0.08 26.18 9.53
N ALA A 184 0.99 26.54 8.63
CA ALA A 184 1.51 25.63 7.62
C ALA A 184 2.12 24.38 8.26
N ALA A 185 2.98 24.54 9.27
CA ALA A 185 3.59 23.39 9.97
C ALA A 185 2.56 22.49 10.64
N TYR A 186 1.55 23.07 11.29
CA TYR A 186 0.45 22.33 11.90
C TYR A 186 -0.36 21.54 10.87
N PHE A 187 -0.84 22.20 9.80
CA PHE A 187 -1.66 21.54 8.78
C PHE A 187 -0.88 20.52 7.95
N THR A 188 0.42 20.73 7.71
CA THR A 188 1.29 19.71 7.09
C THR A 188 1.37 18.46 7.96
N ASN A 189 1.51 18.60 9.28
CA ASN A 189 1.52 17.44 10.17
C ASN A 189 0.16 16.75 10.29
N LEU A 190 -0.93 17.54 10.28
CA LEU A 190 -2.27 16.98 10.22
C LEU A 190 -2.50 16.18 8.93
N ALA A 191 -2.08 16.72 7.78
CA ALA A 191 -2.14 16.02 6.50
C ALA A 191 -1.28 14.75 6.52
N TYR A 192 -0.06 14.82 7.06
CA TYR A 192 0.82 13.66 7.23
C TYR A 192 0.19 12.58 8.12
N TYR A 193 -0.45 12.95 9.23
CA TYR A 193 -1.19 12.01 10.08
C TYR A 193 -2.33 11.32 9.35
N TYR A 194 -3.16 12.06 8.59
CA TYR A 194 -4.22 11.44 7.79
C TYR A 194 -3.67 10.53 6.70
N TYR A 195 -2.56 10.92 6.09
CA TYR A 195 -1.85 10.07 5.14
C TYR A 195 -1.37 8.79 5.83
N LEU A 196 -0.71 8.88 6.99
CA LEU A 196 -0.31 7.72 7.78
C LEU A 196 -1.50 6.82 8.14
N LYS A 197 -2.65 7.39 8.48
CA LYS A 197 -3.86 6.61 8.79
C LYS A 197 -4.36 5.79 7.62
N MET A 198 -4.25 6.31 6.41
CA MET A 198 -4.61 5.60 5.18
C MET A 198 -3.55 4.55 4.81
N PHE A 199 -2.29 4.85 5.07
CA PHE A 199 -1.16 4.08 4.54
C PHE A 199 -0.42 3.21 5.55
N MET A 200 -0.63 3.29 6.85
CA MET A 200 0.05 2.45 7.82
C MET A 200 -0.92 2.09 8.96
N PRO A 201 -1.37 0.83 9.07
CA PRO A 201 -2.16 0.39 10.21
C PRO A 201 -1.34 0.27 11.52
N MET A 202 -0.05 0.61 11.48
CA MET A 202 0.82 0.58 12.66
C MET A 202 0.43 1.67 13.65
N ASN A 203 -0.05 1.25 14.83
CA ASN A 203 -0.50 2.14 15.90
C ASN A 203 0.59 3.14 16.35
N LEU A 204 1.86 2.72 16.47
CA LEU A 204 2.89 3.57 17.08
C LEU A 204 3.15 4.90 16.33
N MET A 205 3.27 4.87 15.00
CA MET A 205 3.53 6.09 14.21
C MET A 205 2.32 7.01 14.18
N LEU A 206 1.12 6.42 14.14
CA LEU A 206 -0.13 7.12 14.26
C LEU A 206 -0.26 7.82 15.61
N ASP A 207 0.05 7.11 16.70
CA ASP A 207 -0.02 7.62 18.07
C ASP A 207 0.96 8.77 18.28
N LEU A 208 2.22 8.63 17.83
CA LEU A 208 3.22 9.70 17.91
C LEU A 208 2.79 10.94 17.12
N SER A 209 2.26 10.77 15.92
CA SER A 209 1.78 11.88 15.09
C SER A 209 0.57 12.57 15.72
N PHE A 210 -0.35 11.80 16.32
CA PHE A 210 -1.52 12.30 17.02
C PHE A 210 -1.15 13.09 18.28
N ILE A 211 -0.22 12.57 19.09
CA ILE A 211 0.35 13.28 20.24
C ILE A 211 1.00 14.58 19.78
N GLY A 212 1.77 14.52 18.69
CA GLY A 212 2.36 15.69 18.06
C GLY A 212 1.31 16.75 17.72
N ILE A 213 0.26 16.39 16.96
CA ILE A 213 -0.82 17.32 16.59
C ILE A 213 -1.51 17.91 17.84
N SER A 214 -1.78 17.08 18.84
CA SER A 214 -2.46 17.52 20.07
C SER A 214 -1.59 18.50 20.88
N ALA A 215 -0.31 18.20 21.07
CA ALA A 215 0.62 19.06 21.80
C ALA A 215 0.98 20.33 21.01
N PHE A 216 1.20 20.19 19.70
CA PHE A 216 1.59 21.30 18.84
C PHE A 216 0.40 22.20 18.45
N GLY A 217 -0.84 21.73 18.55
CA GLY A 217 -2.03 22.56 18.33
C GLY A 217 -2.07 23.78 19.24
N MET A 218 -1.74 23.62 20.52
CA MET A 218 -1.65 24.76 21.45
C MET A 218 -0.53 25.75 21.05
N THR A 219 0.60 25.25 20.60
CA THR A 219 1.77 26.10 20.32
C THR A 219 1.76 26.75 18.94
N HIS A 220 1.14 26.12 17.95
CA HIS A 220 1.17 26.56 16.56
C HIS A 220 -0.15 27.17 16.07
N LEU A 221 -1.27 26.95 16.78
CA LEU A 221 -2.53 27.63 16.50
C LEU A 221 -2.80 28.72 17.53
N PHE A 222 -2.76 28.36 18.82
CA PHE A 222 -3.23 29.26 19.87
C PHE A 222 -2.21 30.36 20.24
N LEU A 223 -0.95 29.99 20.53
CA LEU A 223 0.08 30.99 20.90
C LEU A 223 0.30 32.11 19.87
N PRO A 224 0.41 31.84 18.54
CA PRO A 224 0.59 32.91 17.56
C PRO A 224 -0.59 33.87 17.52
N LEU A 225 -1.83 33.37 17.64
CA LEU A 225 -3.04 34.20 17.65
C LEU A 225 -3.10 35.10 18.89
N VAL A 226 -2.83 34.53 20.07
CA VAL A 226 -2.76 35.31 21.32
C VAL A 226 -1.65 36.34 21.26
N GLY A 227 -0.47 35.96 20.75
CA GLY A 227 0.66 36.85 20.59
C GLY A 227 0.36 38.03 19.65
N LEU A 228 -0.35 37.78 18.55
CA LEU A 228 -0.82 38.82 17.64
C LEU A 228 -1.76 39.80 18.34
N ILE A 229 -2.74 39.29 19.09
CA ILE A 229 -3.70 40.13 19.85
C ILE A 229 -2.97 41.01 20.86
N ILE A 230 -2.02 40.45 21.62
CA ILE A 230 -1.23 41.20 22.61
C ILE A 230 -0.37 42.27 21.91
N SER A 231 0.28 41.91 20.79
CA SER A 231 1.10 42.85 20.02
C SER A 231 0.25 44.02 19.50
N TRP A 232 -0.95 43.74 19.01
CA TRP A 232 -1.89 44.76 18.54
C TRP A 232 -2.36 45.70 19.67
N ILE A 233 -2.72 45.16 20.84
CA ILE A 233 -3.14 45.95 22.01
C ILE A 233 -2.02 46.91 22.47
N LYS A 234 -0.75 46.51 22.34
CA LYS A 234 0.40 47.35 22.71
C LYS A 234 0.76 48.41 21.68
N GLY A 235 0.00 48.55 20.59
CA GLY A 235 0.32 49.46 19.50
C GLY A 235 1.48 48.99 18.63
N GLY A 236 1.78 47.69 18.63
CA GLY A 236 2.72 47.09 17.69
C GLY A 236 2.24 47.31 16.26
N LYS A 237 3.17 47.71 15.38
CA LYS A 237 2.89 47.74 13.95
C LYS A 237 2.81 46.30 13.47
N VAL A 238 1.64 45.91 12.99
CA VAL A 238 1.46 44.62 12.33
C VAL A 238 1.93 44.78 10.89
N GLU A 239 3.12 44.30 10.59
CA GLU A 239 3.67 44.19 9.23
C GLU A 239 3.51 42.79 8.65
#